data_AF-A0A7H0H1J2-F1
#
_entry.id   AF-A0A7H0H1J2-F1
#
_cell.length_a   1.000
_cell.length_b   1.000
_cell.length_c   1.000
_cell.angle_alpha   90.00
_cell.angle_beta   90.00
_cell.angle_gamma   90.00
#
_symmetry.space_group_name_H-M   'P 1'
#
loop_
_entity.id
_entity.type
_entity.pdbx_description
1 polymer ?
#
loop_
_entity_poly.entity_id
_entity_poly.type
_entity_poly.pdbx_seq_one_letter_code
_entity_poly.pdbx_strand_id
1 'polypeptide(L)'
;MKKSWNNSPWRARLVLMALPLALLLSACQSDKKPSGATNSPEASVADAHNHEAAGDLYTCPMHPQIIRDKPGKCPICGMDLVKKSKGGGAQAQPSASLQNLLKSPDATVVSTQATVYPSTGAPDLSLTLTGRVEYDTRRTEVIAARFGGRVEKLLVRYNYQPVIKGQKLLEVYSPELVTAQQELIFILTQDAENRTLLRGARQKLRLLGLTDAQINRTIATRKPTYSVALYSPYSGYVVEQSAQPGAGLPPPPTPEAGA
;
A
#
# COMPACT_ATOMS: atom_id res chain seq x y z
N MET A 1 13.67 -10.93 -22.42
CA MET A 1 13.03 -11.44 -23.65
C MET A 1 11.53 -11.31 -23.51
N LYS A 2 10.90 -10.49 -24.35
CA LYS A 2 9.47 -10.15 -24.31
C LYS A 2 8.68 -11.23 -25.09
N LYS A 3 7.65 -11.82 -24.50
CA LYS A 3 6.63 -12.57 -25.25
C LYS A 3 5.25 -12.06 -24.81
N SER A 4 4.71 -11.22 -25.68
CA SER A 4 3.35 -10.69 -25.64
C SER A 4 2.34 -11.79 -26.00
N TRP A 5 1.34 -11.96 -25.15
CA TRP A 5 0.11 -12.68 -25.48
C TRP A 5 -0.81 -11.75 -26.27
N ASN A 6 -1.13 -12.14 -27.50
CA ASN A 6 -2.05 -11.43 -28.39
C ASN A 6 -3.39 -12.17 -28.40
N ASN A 7 -4.46 -11.45 -28.06
CA ASN A 7 -5.81 -11.91 -27.82
C ASN A 7 -6.76 -11.28 -28.87
N SER A 8 -7.37 -12.17 -29.66
CA SER A 8 -8.61 -12.06 -30.47
C SER A 8 -8.86 -10.84 -31.38
N PRO A 9 -9.19 -11.05 -32.69
CA PRO A 9 -9.58 -9.99 -33.61
C PRO A 9 -11.11 -9.91 -33.72
N TRP A 10 -11.81 -9.28 -32.77
CA TRP A 10 -13.26 -9.06 -32.91
C TRP A 10 -13.83 -7.78 -32.28
N ARG A 11 -12.98 -6.77 -32.03
CA ARG A 11 -13.43 -5.47 -31.49
C ARG A 11 -12.89 -4.27 -32.27
N ALA A 12 -12.88 -4.36 -33.60
CA ALA A 12 -12.55 -3.25 -34.48
C ALA A 12 -13.68 -3.01 -35.46
N ARG A 13 -14.75 -2.34 -34.99
CA ARG A 13 -15.72 -1.58 -35.80
C ARG A 13 -16.72 -0.89 -34.86
N LEU A 14 -16.92 0.42 -35.06
CA LEU A 14 -17.73 1.37 -34.26
C LEU A 14 -16.97 1.82 -33.01
N VAL A 15 -16.41 3.03 -32.92
CA VAL A 15 -17.09 4.33 -32.98
C VAL A 15 -16.09 5.40 -33.43
N LEU A 16 -16.47 6.14 -34.47
CA LEU A 16 -15.74 7.27 -35.05
C LEU A 16 -16.80 8.35 -35.26
N MET A 17 -16.84 9.39 -34.40
CA MET A 17 -17.47 10.71 -34.60
C MET A 17 -17.74 11.41 -33.25
N ALA A 18 -16.92 12.41 -32.88
CA ALA A 18 -17.33 13.67 -32.26
C ALA A 18 -16.10 14.58 -32.03
N LEU A 19 -16.10 15.72 -32.72
CA LEU A 19 -15.09 16.79 -32.79
C LEU A 19 -14.99 17.63 -31.48
N PRO A 20 -13.89 18.38 -31.26
CA PRO A 20 -13.61 19.18 -30.07
C PRO A 20 -14.12 20.64 -30.17
N LEU A 21 -14.42 21.29 -29.04
CA LEU A 21 -14.92 22.67 -28.97
C LEU A 21 -14.12 23.52 -27.94
N ALA A 22 -13.53 24.63 -28.43
CA ALA A 22 -13.14 25.90 -27.79
C ALA A 22 -12.26 25.86 -26.51
N LEU A 23 -11.01 26.36 -26.46
CA LEU A 23 -10.41 27.70 -26.73
C LEU A 23 -11.05 28.90 -25.98
N LEU A 24 -10.18 29.59 -25.21
CA LEU A 24 -10.22 30.97 -24.66
C LEU A 24 -10.92 31.21 -23.32
N LEU A 25 -10.13 31.52 -22.29
CA LEU A 25 -10.12 32.87 -21.68
C LEU A 25 -8.87 33.10 -20.82
N SER A 26 -8.22 34.21 -21.13
CA SER A 26 -6.98 34.75 -20.56
C SER A 26 -7.32 35.85 -19.54
N ALA A 27 -6.44 36.01 -18.54
CA ALA A 27 -6.07 37.22 -17.80
C ALA A 27 -7.14 38.10 -17.13
N CYS A 28 -6.98 38.33 -15.81
CA CYS A 28 -6.76 39.69 -15.28
C CYS A 28 -6.29 39.66 -13.81
N GLN A 29 -5.14 40.27 -13.58
CA GLN A 29 -4.56 40.63 -12.29
C GLN A 29 -4.93 42.08 -11.98
N SER A 30 -5.26 42.42 -10.73
CA SER A 30 -5.22 43.82 -10.25
C SER A 30 -5.23 43.92 -8.72
N ASP A 31 -4.25 44.69 -8.26
CA ASP A 31 -3.88 45.10 -6.91
C ASP A 31 -4.97 45.87 -6.12
N LYS A 32 -4.86 45.77 -4.78
CA LYS A 32 -5.30 46.82 -3.84
C LYS A 32 -4.58 46.74 -2.49
N LYS A 33 -3.64 47.67 -2.26
CA LYS A 33 -3.30 48.30 -0.95
C LYS A 33 -4.32 49.46 -0.71
N PRO A 34 -4.39 50.24 0.41
CA PRO A 34 -3.41 50.47 1.49
C PRO A 34 -3.95 50.70 2.93
N SER A 35 -3.04 50.69 3.92
CA SER A 35 -2.99 51.57 5.12
C SER A 35 -1.77 51.14 5.94
N GLY A 36 -0.86 51.95 6.48
CA GLY A 36 -0.86 53.37 6.81
C GLY A 36 -0.38 53.50 8.26
N ALA A 37 0.90 53.84 8.50
CA ALA A 37 1.47 54.41 9.73
C ALA A 37 2.99 54.63 9.48
N THR A 38 3.41 55.83 9.06
CA THR A 38 3.79 57.02 9.84
C THR A 38 5.32 57.14 9.96
N ASN A 39 5.85 58.10 9.19
CA ASN A 39 7.20 58.62 9.26
C ASN A 39 7.34 59.54 10.49
N SER A 40 8.54 59.59 11.06
CA SER A 40 9.10 60.85 11.57
C SER A 40 10.63 60.74 11.67
N PRO A 41 11.40 61.53 10.90
CA PRO A 41 12.81 61.77 11.14
C PRO A 41 12.97 63.12 11.85
N GLU A 42 13.39 63.10 13.11
CA GLU A 42 13.80 64.32 13.81
C GLU A 42 15.30 64.52 13.64
N ALA A 43 15.62 65.58 12.91
CA ALA A 43 16.91 66.22 12.89
C ALA A 43 17.17 66.91 14.24
N SER A 44 18.40 66.83 14.75
CA SER A 44 18.87 67.78 15.73
C SER A 44 20.38 68.05 15.56
N VAL A 45 20.61 69.29 15.12
CA VAL A 45 21.73 70.20 15.46
C VAL A 45 23.16 69.69 15.37
N ALA A 46 23.82 70.18 14.31
CA ALA A 46 25.26 70.40 14.30
C ALA A 46 25.60 71.59 15.23
N ASP A 47 26.04 71.30 16.45
CA ASP A 47 26.69 72.29 17.32
C ASP A 47 28.15 72.47 16.88
N ALA A 48 28.39 73.57 16.17
CA ALA A 48 29.72 74.06 15.87
C ALA A 48 30.31 74.68 17.16
N HIS A 49 31.01 73.87 17.95
CA HIS A 49 31.84 74.39 19.04
C HIS A 49 33.14 75.00 18.45
N ASN A 50 33.11 76.32 18.27
CA ASN A 50 34.30 77.15 18.05
C ASN A 50 35.19 77.07 19.30
N HIS A 51 36.23 76.24 19.27
CA HIS A 51 37.27 76.23 20.30
C HIS A 51 38.36 77.23 19.93
N GLU A 52 38.11 78.48 20.30
CA GLU A 52 39.10 79.54 20.39
C GLU A 52 40.32 79.05 21.22
N ALA A 53 41.51 79.14 20.62
CA ALA A 53 42.84 79.06 21.24
C ALA A 53 43.01 78.08 22.42
N ALA A 54 42.81 76.78 22.19
CA ALA A 54 43.11 75.78 23.21
C ALA A 54 44.63 75.61 23.37
N GLY A 55 45.16 76.18 24.45
CA GLY A 55 46.53 76.01 24.93
C GLY A 55 46.91 74.55 25.14
N ASP A 56 48.21 74.32 25.32
CA ASP A 56 48.77 72.99 25.45
C ASP A 56 48.27 72.31 26.74
N LEU A 57 47.46 71.26 26.60
CA LEU A 57 47.03 70.44 27.74
C LEU A 57 48.08 69.37 28.06
N TYR A 58 48.41 69.20 29.33
CA TYR A 58 49.37 68.24 29.84
C TYR A 58 48.66 67.19 30.72
N THR A 59 49.06 65.93 30.59
CA THR A 59 48.52 64.79 31.34
C THR A 59 49.61 63.91 31.93
N CYS A 60 49.36 63.28 33.08
CA CYS A 60 50.28 62.31 33.67
C CYS A 60 50.10 60.93 32.98
N PRO A 61 51.16 60.23 32.54
CA PRO A 61 51.04 58.90 31.92
C PRO A 61 50.39 57.86 32.83
N MET A 62 50.59 57.98 34.14
CA MET A 62 50.02 57.06 35.14
C MET A 62 48.65 57.50 35.65
N HIS A 63 48.31 58.78 35.54
CA HIS A 63 47.03 59.33 36.02
C HIS A 63 46.40 60.18 34.91
N PRO A 64 45.80 59.54 33.88
CA PRO A 64 45.25 60.23 32.70
C PRO A 64 44.09 61.18 33.02
N GLN A 65 43.54 61.08 34.23
CA GLN A 65 42.48 61.94 34.74
C GLN A 65 42.99 63.34 35.15
N ILE A 66 44.30 63.49 35.39
CA ILE A 66 44.90 64.79 35.70
C ILE A 66 45.26 65.48 34.40
N ILE A 67 44.44 66.45 34.04
CA ILE A 67 44.66 67.33 32.89
C ILE A 67 44.93 68.73 33.42
N ARG A 68 46.04 69.34 33.00
CA ARG A 68 46.46 70.70 33.40
C ARG A 68 46.91 71.49 32.20
N ASP A 69 46.70 72.80 32.23
CA ASP A 69 47.05 73.71 31.13
C ASP A 69 48.51 74.21 31.17
N LYS A 70 49.30 73.71 32.13
CA LYS A 70 50.71 74.11 32.33
C LYS A 70 51.58 72.88 32.61
N PRO A 71 52.87 72.89 32.18
CA PRO A 71 53.82 71.87 32.56
C PRO A 71 54.10 71.91 34.07
N GLY A 72 54.26 70.74 34.68
CA GLY A 72 54.50 70.62 36.11
C GLY A 72 54.55 69.16 36.57
N LYS A 73 54.66 68.95 37.87
CA LYS A 73 54.64 67.62 38.49
C LYS A 73 53.22 67.19 38.82
N CYS A 74 52.93 65.91 38.64
CA CYS A 74 51.67 65.30 38.99
C CYS A 74 51.49 65.33 40.53
N PRO A 75 50.38 65.87 41.06
CA PRO A 75 50.15 65.96 42.50
C PRO A 75 49.92 64.60 43.18
N ILE A 76 49.65 63.54 42.41
CA ILE A 76 49.44 62.19 42.95
C ILE A 76 50.75 61.42 43.05
N CYS A 77 51.57 61.44 41.99
CA CYS A 77 52.76 60.57 41.89
C CYS A 77 54.08 61.30 41.70
N GLY A 78 54.08 62.63 41.66
CA GLY A 78 55.29 63.44 41.57
C GLY A 78 56.05 63.37 40.23
N MET A 79 55.52 62.71 39.20
CA MET A 79 56.14 62.64 37.87
C MET A 79 55.78 63.82 36.97
N ASP A 80 56.60 64.12 35.97
CA ASP A 80 56.33 65.21 35.01
C ASP A 80 55.07 64.95 34.17
N LEU A 81 54.26 65.99 33.98
CA LEU A 81 53.12 65.97 33.07
C LEU A 81 53.60 66.09 31.62
N VAL A 82 53.04 65.25 30.75
CA VAL A 82 53.40 65.16 29.32
C VAL A 82 52.29 65.77 28.47
N LYS A 83 52.66 66.51 27.42
CA LYS A 83 51.71 67.21 26.54
C LYS A 83 50.80 66.22 25.81
N LYS A 84 49.48 66.37 25.97
CA LYS A 84 48.45 65.58 25.29
C LYS A 84 48.30 66.09 23.86
N SER A 85 48.62 65.27 22.87
CA SER A 85 48.34 65.59 21.47
C SER A 85 46.83 65.61 21.24
N LYS A 86 46.32 66.68 20.62
CA LYS A 86 44.93 66.71 20.14
C LYS A 86 44.83 65.74 18.96
N GLY A 87 44.30 64.55 19.20
CA GLY A 87 44.15 63.51 18.19
C GLY A 87 43.15 63.91 17.11
N GLY A 88 43.66 64.37 15.97
CA GLY A 88 42.94 64.27 14.70
C GLY A 88 42.89 62.81 14.28
N GLY A 89 41.69 62.27 14.07
CA GLY A 89 41.48 60.87 13.70
C GLY A 89 42.20 60.50 12.41
N ALA A 90 43.30 59.76 12.53
CA ALA A 90 43.86 59.02 11.42
C ALA A 90 42.97 57.80 11.18
N GLN A 91 42.18 57.83 10.11
CA GLN A 91 41.51 56.64 9.61
C GLN A 91 42.56 55.60 9.23
N ALA A 92 42.69 54.57 10.06
CA ALA A 92 43.44 53.38 9.71
C ALA A 92 42.70 52.67 8.57
N GLN A 93 43.27 52.73 7.37
CA GLN A 93 42.88 51.84 6.27
C GLN A 93 43.03 50.40 6.78
N PRO A 94 41.97 49.57 6.77
CA PRO A 94 42.11 48.18 7.18
C PRO A 94 43.12 47.51 6.25
N SER A 95 44.11 46.82 6.82
CA SER A 95 45.04 46.02 6.06
C SER A 95 44.27 44.95 5.27
N ALA A 96 44.78 44.54 4.10
CA ALA A 96 44.12 43.56 3.21
C ALA A 96 43.64 42.26 3.90
N SER A 97 44.23 41.93 5.05
CA SER A 97 43.84 40.82 5.92
C SER A 97 42.47 41.01 6.60
N LEU A 98 42.09 42.25 6.95
CA LEU A 98 40.80 42.56 7.54
C LEU A 98 39.67 42.56 6.50
N GLN A 99 39.90 43.02 5.27
CA GLN A 99 38.88 42.92 4.21
C GLN A 99 38.44 41.48 3.92
N ASN A 100 39.31 40.48 4.12
CA ASN A 100 38.92 39.07 3.96
C ASN A 100 38.02 38.56 5.10
N LEU A 101 38.04 39.18 6.28
CA LEU A 101 37.15 38.84 7.41
C LEU A 101 35.77 39.52 7.29
N LEU A 102 35.65 40.58 6.48
CA LEU A 102 34.36 41.24 6.19
C LEU A 102 33.61 40.63 4.99
N LYS A 103 34.19 39.65 4.30
CA LYS A 103 33.47 38.95 3.21
C LYS A 103 32.43 38.01 3.79
N SER A 104 31.27 37.93 3.12
CA SER A 104 30.26 36.92 3.46
C SER A 104 30.92 35.53 3.44
N PRO A 105 30.64 34.66 4.43
CA PRO A 105 31.17 33.29 4.48
C PRO A 105 30.93 32.50 3.18
N ASP A 106 29.91 32.89 2.41
CA ASP A 106 29.52 32.23 1.16
C ASP A 106 30.34 32.67 -0.07
N ALA A 107 31.22 33.67 0.06
CA ALA A 107 31.93 34.27 -1.08
C ALA A 107 33.13 33.44 -1.59
N THR A 108 33.56 32.43 -0.83
CA THR A 108 34.68 31.56 -1.22
C THR A 108 34.26 30.10 -1.05
N VAL A 109 34.14 29.38 -2.17
CA VAL A 109 33.85 27.95 -2.15
C VAL A 109 35.12 27.21 -1.71
N VAL A 110 35.19 26.87 -0.43
CA VAL A 110 36.32 26.11 0.16
C VAL A 110 36.23 24.62 -0.22
N SER A 111 35.04 24.13 -0.58
CA SER A 111 34.80 22.73 -0.91
C SER A 111 33.58 22.55 -1.82
N THR A 112 33.66 21.63 -2.78
CA THR A 112 32.58 21.31 -3.74
C THR A 112 31.64 20.21 -3.24
N GLN A 113 31.53 20.03 -1.93
CA GLN A 113 30.65 19.01 -1.36
C GLN A 113 29.18 19.44 -1.49
N ALA A 114 28.36 18.54 -2.02
CA ALA A 114 26.93 18.79 -2.17
C ALA A 114 26.26 18.90 -0.78
N THR A 115 25.57 20.00 -0.53
CA THR A 115 24.73 20.18 0.66
C THR A 115 23.31 19.73 0.38
N VAL A 116 22.66 19.17 1.39
CA VAL A 116 21.25 18.80 1.36
C VAL A 116 20.51 19.54 2.47
N TYR A 117 19.35 20.11 2.16
CA TYR A 117 18.50 20.77 3.15
C TYR A 117 17.62 19.75 3.88
N PRO A 118 17.40 19.90 5.19
CA PRO A 118 16.46 19.05 5.91
C PRO A 118 15.05 19.32 5.38
N SER A 119 14.34 18.24 5.04
CA SER A 119 12.92 18.30 4.72
C SER A 119 12.13 17.46 5.73
N THR A 120 11.00 17.99 6.17
CA THR A 120 10.07 17.28 7.05
C THR A 120 9.03 16.57 6.21
N GLY A 121 8.99 15.24 6.28
CA GLY A 121 8.01 14.41 5.58
C GLY A 121 8.14 12.96 6.00
N ALA A 122 7.10 12.15 5.74
CA ALA A 122 7.24 10.71 5.87
C ALA A 122 8.24 10.22 4.80
N PRO A 123 9.23 9.39 5.16
CA PRO A 123 10.15 8.84 4.19
C PRO A 123 9.39 7.98 3.17
N ASP A 124 9.77 8.07 1.89
CA ASP A 124 9.26 7.18 0.85
C ASP A 124 9.86 5.78 1.08
N LEU A 125 9.16 4.95 1.85
CA LEU A 125 9.59 3.62 2.23
C LEU A 125 9.00 2.60 1.25
N SER A 126 9.76 2.26 0.22
CA SER A 126 9.43 1.12 -0.65
C SER A 126 9.94 -0.18 -0.01
N LEU A 127 9.03 -1.06 0.44
CA LEU A 127 9.37 -2.39 0.94
C LEU A 127 9.07 -3.46 -0.12
N THR A 128 10.07 -4.26 -0.50
CA THR A 128 9.86 -5.41 -1.39
C THR A 128 9.63 -6.66 -0.55
N LEU A 129 8.41 -7.19 -0.58
CA LEU A 129 8.02 -8.42 0.12
C LEU A 129 7.89 -9.59 -0.87
N THR A 130 8.24 -10.78 -0.41
CA THR A 130 7.94 -12.01 -1.14
C THR A 130 6.57 -12.54 -0.73
N GLY A 131 5.81 -13.04 -1.69
CA GLY A 131 4.51 -13.65 -1.47
C GLY A 131 4.40 -14.97 -2.23
N ARG A 132 3.45 -15.81 -1.82
CA ARG A 132 3.10 -17.06 -2.52
C ARG A 132 1.68 -16.97 -3.05
N VAL A 133 1.45 -17.55 -4.23
CA VAL A 133 0.11 -17.71 -4.78
C VAL A 133 -0.46 -19.02 -4.25
N GLU A 134 -1.57 -18.95 -3.53
CA GLU A 134 -2.27 -20.12 -3.00
C GLU A 134 -3.67 -20.25 -3.61
N TYR A 135 -4.26 -21.43 -3.46
CA TYR A 135 -5.64 -21.69 -3.85
C TYR A 135 -6.61 -20.93 -2.93
N ASP A 136 -7.68 -20.39 -3.51
CA ASP A 136 -8.78 -19.82 -2.72
C ASP A 136 -9.57 -20.96 -2.08
N THR A 137 -9.37 -21.18 -0.77
CA THR A 137 -10.03 -22.25 0.00
C THR A 137 -11.56 -22.13 0.01
N ARG A 138 -12.11 -20.94 -0.31
CA ARG A 138 -13.57 -20.74 -0.44
C ARG A 138 -14.16 -21.31 -1.73
N ARG A 139 -13.31 -21.69 -2.69
CA ARG A 139 -13.70 -22.30 -3.97
C ARG A 139 -13.35 -23.79 -4.02
N THR A 140 -13.05 -24.40 -2.86
CA THR A 140 -12.77 -25.82 -2.73
C THR A 140 -14.05 -26.57 -2.43
N GLU A 141 -14.41 -27.50 -3.31
CA GLU A 141 -15.62 -28.31 -3.20
C GLU A 141 -15.24 -29.77 -2.99
N VAL A 142 -15.80 -30.42 -1.96
CA VAL A 142 -15.54 -31.82 -1.65
C VAL A 142 -16.68 -32.69 -2.20
N ILE A 143 -16.33 -33.60 -3.10
CA ILE A 143 -17.30 -34.55 -3.67
C ILE A 143 -17.30 -35.82 -2.81
N ALA A 144 -18.22 -35.88 -1.83
CA ALA A 144 -18.42 -37.05 -0.99
C ALA A 144 -19.41 -38.05 -1.63
N ALA A 145 -19.08 -39.34 -1.56
CA ALA A 145 -20.05 -40.39 -1.86
C ALA A 145 -21.09 -40.48 -0.73
N ARG A 146 -22.36 -40.64 -1.09
CA ARG A 146 -23.48 -40.81 -0.13
C ARG A 146 -23.67 -42.25 0.34
N PHE A 147 -22.84 -43.16 -0.15
CA PHE A 147 -22.93 -44.60 0.05
C PHE A 147 -21.52 -45.18 0.17
N GLY A 148 -21.40 -46.27 0.92
CA GLY A 148 -20.17 -47.05 0.99
C GLY A 148 -19.99 -47.93 -0.25
N GLY A 149 -18.73 -48.21 -0.63
CA GLY A 149 -18.46 -49.09 -1.76
C GLY A 149 -16.97 -49.26 -2.07
N ARG A 150 -16.69 -50.13 -3.05
CA ARG A 150 -15.36 -50.37 -3.60
C ARG A 150 -15.21 -49.60 -4.91
N VAL A 151 -14.10 -48.88 -5.06
CA VAL A 151 -13.78 -48.21 -6.33
C VAL A 151 -13.37 -49.28 -7.36
N GLU A 152 -14.12 -49.39 -8.44
CA GLU A 152 -13.86 -50.34 -9.53
C GLU A 152 -12.96 -49.71 -10.60
N LYS A 153 -13.20 -48.42 -10.91
CA LYS A 153 -12.44 -47.70 -11.92
C LYS A 153 -12.28 -46.24 -11.54
N LEU A 154 -11.04 -45.76 -11.51
CA LEU A 154 -10.71 -44.36 -11.29
C LEU A 154 -10.33 -43.72 -12.63
N LEU A 155 -11.15 -42.78 -13.13
CA LEU A 155 -10.90 -42.10 -14.41
C LEU A 155 -10.00 -40.87 -14.25
N VAL A 156 -10.12 -40.16 -13.13
CA VAL A 156 -9.26 -39.02 -12.78
C VAL A 156 -8.17 -39.50 -11.84
N ARG A 157 -6.91 -39.46 -12.28
CA ARG A 157 -5.82 -40.27 -11.70
C ARG A 157 -4.69 -39.46 -11.09
N TYR A 158 -4.66 -38.14 -11.27
CA TYR A 158 -3.56 -37.29 -10.83
C TYR A 158 -4.03 -35.91 -10.38
N ASN A 159 -3.25 -35.30 -9.50
CA ASN A 159 -3.45 -33.93 -9.03
C ASN A 159 -3.31 -32.91 -10.18
N TYR A 160 -4.08 -31.85 -10.08
CA TYR A 160 -4.18 -30.77 -11.06
C TYR A 160 -4.72 -31.21 -12.42
N GLN A 161 -5.37 -32.37 -12.49
CA GLN A 161 -6.13 -32.78 -13.66
C GLN A 161 -7.34 -31.84 -13.83
N PRO A 162 -7.54 -31.22 -15.01
CA PRO A 162 -8.72 -30.41 -15.26
C PRO A 162 -9.95 -31.32 -15.37
N VAL A 163 -11.04 -30.88 -14.75
CA VAL A 163 -12.35 -31.55 -14.80
C VAL A 163 -13.43 -30.56 -15.20
N ILE A 164 -14.38 -31.02 -15.99
CA ILE A 164 -15.58 -30.25 -16.36
C ILE A 164 -16.81 -30.77 -15.61
N LYS A 165 -17.80 -29.89 -15.42
CA LYS A 165 -19.10 -30.28 -14.88
C LYS A 165 -19.74 -31.38 -15.75
N GLY A 166 -20.20 -32.45 -15.11
CA GLY A 166 -20.76 -33.63 -15.75
C GLY A 166 -19.71 -34.67 -16.19
N GLN A 167 -18.42 -34.42 -15.98
CA GLN A 167 -17.38 -35.42 -16.28
C GLN A 167 -17.42 -36.59 -15.30
N LYS A 168 -17.27 -37.80 -15.83
CA LYS A 168 -17.17 -39.02 -15.02
C LYS A 168 -15.82 -39.08 -14.31
N LEU A 169 -15.84 -39.14 -12.99
CA LEU A 169 -14.65 -39.14 -12.14
C LEU A 169 -14.19 -40.55 -11.81
N LEU A 170 -15.12 -41.40 -11.40
CA LEU A 170 -14.86 -42.77 -10.97
C LEU A 170 -16.12 -43.64 -11.06
N GLU A 171 -15.92 -44.94 -10.98
CA GLU A 171 -16.96 -45.98 -10.89
C GLU A 171 -16.82 -46.70 -9.55
N VAL A 172 -17.93 -46.79 -8.81
CA VAL A 172 -18.00 -47.48 -7.51
C VAL A 172 -18.98 -48.64 -7.59
N TYR A 173 -18.56 -49.79 -7.07
CA TYR A 173 -19.44 -50.87 -6.69
C TYR A 173 -19.94 -50.65 -5.27
N SER A 174 -21.26 -50.63 -5.08
CA SER A 174 -21.88 -50.49 -3.76
C SER A 174 -22.93 -51.57 -3.54
N PRO A 175 -22.76 -52.45 -2.53
CA PRO A 175 -23.76 -53.45 -2.17
C PRO A 175 -25.11 -52.82 -1.82
N GLU A 176 -25.10 -51.69 -1.11
CA GLU A 176 -26.32 -51.00 -0.68
C GLU A 176 -27.13 -50.48 -1.88
N LEU A 177 -26.46 -49.93 -2.89
CA LEU A 177 -27.12 -49.49 -4.12
C LEU A 177 -27.72 -50.65 -4.92
N VAL A 178 -27.02 -51.79 -4.96
CA VAL A 178 -27.53 -52.99 -5.64
C VAL A 178 -28.78 -53.49 -4.94
N THR A 179 -28.75 -53.58 -3.61
CA THR A 179 -29.92 -53.98 -2.80
C THR A 179 -31.10 -53.03 -3.00
N ALA A 180 -30.87 -51.71 -2.97
CA ALA A 180 -31.93 -50.72 -3.17
C ALA A 180 -32.51 -50.75 -4.60
N GLN A 181 -31.68 -51.05 -5.62
CA GLN A 181 -32.17 -51.25 -6.98
C GLN A 181 -32.98 -52.54 -7.10
N GLN A 182 -32.54 -53.63 -6.47
CA GLN A 182 -33.26 -54.90 -6.44
C GLN A 182 -34.65 -54.73 -5.81
N GLU A 183 -34.74 -53.96 -4.72
CA GLU A 183 -36.00 -53.61 -4.06
C GLU A 183 -36.94 -52.84 -4.99
N LEU A 184 -36.45 -51.82 -5.70
CA LEU A 184 -37.24 -51.10 -6.70
C LEU A 184 -37.74 -52.03 -7.82
N ILE A 185 -36.86 -52.91 -8.31
CA ILE A 185 -37.20 -53.87 -9.36
C ILE A 185 -38.26 -54.85 -8.86
N PHE A 186 -38.13 -55.35 -7.63
CA PHE A 186 -39.09 -56.25 -7.01
C PHE A 186 -40.49 -55.63 -6.93
N ILE A 187 -40.58 -54.37 -6.48
CA ILE A 187 -41.85 -53.63 -6.44
C ILE A 187 -42.44 -53.47 -7.84
N LEU A 188 -41.61 -53.17 -8.86
CA LEU A 188 -42.07 -53.06 -10.25
C LEU A 188 -42.54 -54.38 -10.86
N THR A 189 -42.02 -55.51 -10.40
CA THR A 189 -42.41 -56.84 -10.91
C THR A 189 -43.63 -57.41 -10.20
N GLN A 190 -43.77 -57.17 -8.88
CA GLN A 190 -44.81 -57.79 -8.06
C GLN A 190 -46.00 -56.85 -7.80
N ASP A 191 -45.74 -55.57 -7.51
CA ASP A 191 -46.71 -54.61 -6.97
C ASP A 191 -46.63 -53.25 -7.70
N ALA A 192 -46.66 -53.27 -9.04
CA ALA A 192 -46.45 -52.09 -9.87
C ALA A 192 -47.49 -50.97 -9.67
N GLU A 193 -48.69 -51.30 -9.19
CA GLU A 193 -49.76 -50.32 -8.94
C GLU A 193 -49.57 -49.57 -7.61
N ASN A 194 -48.72 -50.07 -6.71
CA ASN A 194 -48.49 -49.45 -5.42
C ASN A 194 -47.58 -48.22 -5.55
N ARG A 195 -48.20 -47.08 -5.88
CA ARG A 195 -47.51 -45.80 -6.08
C ARG A 195 -46.74 -45.32 -4.84
N THR A 196 -47.16 -45.72 -3.64
CA THR A 196 -46.51 -45.33 -2.38
C THR A 196 -45.16 -46.01 -2.24
N LEU A 197 -45.11 -47.34 -2.43
CA LEU A 197 -43.86 -48.11 -2.38
C LEU A 197 -42.89 -47.69 -3.49
N LEU A 198 -43.40 -47.49 -4.71
CA LEU A 198 -42.58 -46.99 -5.81
C LEU A 198 -41.96 -45.63 -5.52
N ARG A 199 -42.73 -44.70 -4.93
CA ARG A 199 -42.22 -43.38 -4.55
C ARG A 199 -41.14 -43.50 -3.46
N GLY A 200 -41.37 -44.35 -2.45
CA GLY A 200 -40.41 -44.61 -1.38
C GLY A 200 -39.09 -45.18 -1.92
N ALA A 201 -39.16 -46.21 -2.76
CA ALA A 201 -37.98 -46.83 -3.37
C ALA A 201 -37.20 -45.85 -4.28
N ARG A 202 -37.90 -45.03 -5.08
CA ARG A 202 -37.26 -43.96 -5.87
C ARG A 202 -36.56 -42.93 -4.98
N GLN A 203 -37.22 -42.51 -3.90
CA GLN A 203 -36.65 -41.53 -2.98
C GLN A 203 -35.41 -42.07 -2.27
N LYS A 204 -35.43 -43.34 -1.84
CA LYS A 204 -34.29 -44.04 -1.25
C LYS A 204 -33.07 -44.00 -2.18
N LEU A 205 -33.23 -44.34 -3.46
CA LEU A 205 -32.14 -44.27 -4.44
C LEU A 205 -31.61 -42.84 -4.67
N ARG A 206 -32.49 -41.83 -4.64
CA ARG A 206 -32.07 -40.41 -4.73
C ARG A 206 -31.25 -39.98 -3.53
N LEU A 207 -31.66 -40.39 -2.32
CA LEU A 207 -30.93 -40.09 -1.08
C LEU A 207 -29.55 -40.77 -1.08
N LEU A 208 -29.45 -41.97 -1.65
CA LEU A 208 -28.19 -42.65 -1.90
C LEU A 208 -27.40 -42.03 -3.09
N GLY A 209 -27.86 -40.93 -3.67
CA GLY A 209 -27.09 -40.14 -4.64
C GLY A 209 -27.22 -40.58 -6.10
N LEU A 210 -28.15 -41.45 -6.47
CA LEU A 210 -28.44 -41.73 -7.88
C LEU A 210 -29.19 -40.56 -8.53
N THR A 211 -28.84 -40.28 -9.77
CA THR A 211 -29.57 -39.33 -10.62
C THR A 211 -30.87 -39.94 -11.12
N ASP A 212 -31.85 -39.09 -11.44
CA ASP A 212 -33.12 -39.57 -12.04
C ASP A 212 -32.92 -40.31 -13.36
N ALA A 213 -31.89 -39.93 -14.14
CA ALA A 213 -31.51 -40.64 -15.36
C ALA A 213 -31.06 -42.08 -15.07
N GLN A 214 -30.26 -42.29 -14.01
CA GLN A 214 -29.82 -43.62 -13.58
C GLN A 214 -30.99 -44.44 -13.04
N ILE A 215 -31.87 -43.84 -12.23
CA ILE A 215 -33.07 -44.50 -11.70
C ILE A 215 -33.98 -44.95 -12.84
N ASN A 216 -34.29 -44.06 -13.78
CA ASN A 216 -35.14 -44.38 -14.92
C ASN A 216 -34.50 -45.46 -15.82
N ARG A 217 -33.17 -45.49 -15.94
CA ARG A 217 -32.47 -46.57 -16.62
C ARG A 217 -32.68 -47.91 -15.93
N THR A 218 -32.56 -47.98 -14.60
CA THR A 218 -32.84 -49.22 -13.84
C THR A 218 -34.29 -49.69 -14.02
N ILE A 219 -35.24 -48.75 -14.04
CA ILE A 219 -36.66 -49.04 -14.29
C ILE A 219 -36.87 -49.62 -15.70
N ALA A 220 -36.23 -49.01 -16.71
CA ALA A 220 -36.34 -49.43 -18.09
C ALA A 220 -35.67 -50.79 -18.35
N THR A 221 -34.49 -51.04 -17.78
CA THR A 221 -33.74 -52.28 -18.00
C THR A 221 -34.22 -53.43 -17.12
N ARG A 222 -34.89 -53.14 -16.00
CA ARG A 222 -35.26 -54.09 -14.93
C ARG A 222 -34.07 -54.93 -14.43
N LYS A 223 -32.87 -54.38 -14.51
CA LYS A 223 -31.63 -55.04 -14.08
C LYS A 223 -30.84 -54.12 -13.15
N PRO A 224 -30.35 -54.63 -12.00
CA PRO A 224 -29.50 -53.84 -11.13
C PRO A 224 -28.17 -53.55 -11.84
N THR A 225 -27.65 -52.35 -11.63
CA THR A 225 -26.34 -51.93 -12.12
C THR A 225 -25.34 -52.04 -10.97
N TYR A 226 -24.30 -52.84 -11.17
CA TYR A 226 -23.26 -53.08 -10.17
C TYR A 226 -22.23 -51.96 -10.09
N SER A 227 -21.93 -51.26 -11.19
CA SER A 227 -21.00 -50.11 -11.18
C SER A 227 -21.73 -48.80 -11.42
N VAL A 228 -21.70 -47.91 -10.42
CA VAL A 228 -22.31 -46.58 -10.50
C VAL A 228 -21.24 -45.53 -10.76
N ALA A 229 -21.49 -44.74 -11.81
CA ALA A 229 -20.63 -43.62 -12.19
C ALA A 229 -20.89 -42.41 -11.28
N LEU A 230 -19.82 -41.87 -10.70
CA LEU A 230 -19.83 -40.59 -10.02
C LEU A 230 -19.37 -39.49 -10.99
N TYR A 231 -20.14 -38.39 -11.03
CA TYR A 231 -19.89 -37.26 -11.93
C TYR A 231 -19.50 -36.01 -11.15
N SER A 232 -18.71 -35.14 -11.77
CA SER A 232 -18.35 -33.84 -11.19
C SER A 232 -19.52 -32.86 -11.26
N PRO A 233 -19.97 -32.24 -10.16
CA PRO A 233 -20.96 -31.16 -10.19
C PRO A 233 -20.37 -29.81 -10.64
N TYR A 234 -19.04 -29.68 -10.64
CA TYR A 234 -18.33 -28.43 -10.91
C TYR A 234 -17.23 -28.61 -11.96
N SER A 235 -16.74 -27.48 -12.50
CA SER A 235 -15.58 -27.45 -13.39
C SER A 235 -14.41 -26.83 -12.62
N GLY A 236 -13.22 -27.41 -12.71
CA GLY A 236 -12.05 -26.96 -11.96
C GLY A 236 -10.86 -27.91 -12.08
N TYR A 237 -10.00 -27.91 -11.08
CA TYR A 237 -8.84 -28.79 -11.00
C TYR A 237 -8.98 -29.71 -9.80
N VAL A 238 -8.62 -30.99 -9.98
CA VAL A 238 -8.60 -31.93 -8.86
C VAL A 238 -7.40 -31.65 -7.98
N VAL A 239 -7.63 -31.48 -6.69
CA VAL A 239 -6.58 -31.31 -5.69
C VAL A 239 -6.79 -32.39 -4.65
N GLU A 240 -5.79 -33.22 -4.41
CA GLU A 240 -5.76 -34.09 -3.24
C GLU A 240 -5.75 -33.23 -2.00
N GLN A 241 -6.85 -33.30 -1.26
CA GLN A 241 -6.83 -32.91 0.14
C GLN A 241 -6.33 -34.13 0.89
N SER A 242 -5.07 -34.11 1.33
CA SER A 242 -4.55 -35.09 2.26
C SER A 242 -5.40 -35.03 3.52
N ALA A 243 -6.40 -35.91 3.60
CA ALA A 243 -7.17 -36.13 4.80
C ALA A 243 -6.16 -36.50 5.89
N GLN A 244 -6.11 -35.73 6.98
CA GLN A 244 -5.30 -36.13 8.13
C GLN A 244 -5.74 -37.54 8.55
N PRO A 245 -4.80 -38.46 8.81
CA PRO A 245 -5.14 -39.79 9.30
C PRO A 245 -5.96 -39.64 10.59
N GLY A 246 -7.22 -40.10 10.59
CA GLY A 246 -8.13 -40.03 11.74
C GLY A 246 -9.25 -38.99 11.66
N ALA A 247 -9.30 -38.14 10.62
CA ALA A 247 -10.45 -37.28 10.39
C ALA A 247 -11.62 -38.11 9.82
N GLY A 248 -12.55 -38.54 10.68
CA GLY A 248 -13.84 -39.06 10.24
C GLY A 248 -14.54 -38.02 9.37
N LEU A 249 -15.27 -38.47 8.33
CA LEU A 249 -16.11 -37.56 7.54
C LEU A 249 -17.04 -36.81 8.51
N PRO A 250 -17.11 -35.47 8.46
CA PRO A 250 -18.04 -34.75 9.30
C PRO A 250 -19.46 -35.24 8.99
N PRO A 251 -20.27 -35.57 10.02
CA PRO A 251 -21.66 -35.94 9.79
C PRO A 251 -22.39 -34.78 9.09
N PRO A 252 -23.44 -35.07 8.29
CA PRO A 252 -24.21 -34.03 7.62
C PRO A 252 -24.77 -33.04 8.66
N PRO A 253 -24.84 -31.74 8.33
CA PRO A 253 -25.37 -30.73 9.24
C PRO A 253 -26.81 -31.09 9.62
N THR A 254 -27.06 -31.26 10.92
CA THR A 254 -28.41 -31.38 11.46
C THR A 254 -29.16 -30.07 11.23
N PRO A 255 -30.39 -30.08 10.70
CA PRO A 255 -31.19 -28.86 10.60
C PRO A 255 -31.46 -28.34 12.00
N GLU A 256 -30.96 -27.14 12.32
CA GLU A 256 -31.35 -26.42 13.53
C GLU A 256 -32.86 -26.21 13.49
N ALA A 257 -33.56 -26.84 14.43
CA ALA A 257 -34.95 -26.53 14.70
C ALA A 257 -35.01 -25.12 15.26
N GLY A 258 -35.51 -24.19 14.45
CA GLY A 258 -35.81 -22.83 14.89
C GLY A 258 -36.84 -22.86 16.03
N ALA A 259 -36.50 -22.18 17.11
CA ALA A 259 -37.40 -21.68 18.13
C ALA A 259 -37.03 -20.21 18.39
#